data_AF-A0AAU9L4M9-F1
#
_entry.id   AF-A0AAU9L4M9-F1
#
_cell.length_a   1.000
_cell.length_b   1.000
_cell.length_c   1.000
_cell.angle_alpha   90.00
_cell.angle_beta   90.00
_cell.angle_gamma   90.00
#
_symmetry.space_group_name_H-M   'P 1'
#
loop_
_entity.id
_entity.type
_entity.pdbx_description
1 polymer ?
#
loop_
_entity_poly.entity_id
_entity_poly.type
_entity_poly.pdbx_seq_one_letter_code
_entity_poly.pdbx_strand_id
1 'polypeptide(L)'
;MDESEFRCLLERYPVVRKKTHCRVQWNDMYDEEPTKPVSSGIFIPAESDCDINPLDSVEDALEKFLAPYFSSQEAAKIQQQLEKTQRDFVASLCLEDVNDLCAQFITTK
;
A
#
# COMPACT_ATOMS: atom_id res chain seq x y z
N MET A 1 -3.12 -15.77 -23.36
CA MET A 1 -4.22 -15.93 -22.39
C MET A 1 -5.35 -16.53 -23.16
N ASP A 2 -5.71 -17.76 -22.81
CA ASP A 2 -6.75 -18.49 -23.50
C ASP A 2 -8.13 -18.07 -22.98
N GLU A 3 -9.17 -18.17 -23.82
CA GLU A 3 -10.52 -17.68 -23.47
C GLU A 3 -11.11 -18.43 -22.25
N SER A 4 -10.71 -19.69 -22.07
CA SER A 4 -11.04 -20.49 -20.89
C SER A 4 -10.39 -19.97 -19.62
N GLU A 5 -9.12 -19.55 -19.68
CA GLU A 5 -8.40 -18.96 -18.54
C GLU A 5 -9.04 -17.63 -18.14
N PHE A 6 -9.38 -16.80 -19.12
CA PHE A 6 -10.04 -15.51 -18.88
C PHE A 6 -11.41 -15.66 -18.22
N ARG A 7 -12.22 -16.64 -18.63
CA ARG A 7 -13.52 -16.93 -17.98
C ARG A 7 -13.36 -17.42 -16.56
N CYS A 8 -12.38 -18.28 -16.29
CA CYS A 8 -12.09 -18.79 -14.95
C CYS A 8 -11.65 -17.66 -14.00
N LEU A 9 -10.86 -16.70 -14.50
CA LEU A 9 -10.48 -15.50 -13.75
C LEU A 9 -11.68 -14.61 -13.41
N LEU A 10 -12.64 -14.44 -14.32
CA LEU A 10 -13.84 -13.64 -14.05
C LEU A 10 -14.75 -14.25 -12.97
N GLU A 11 -14.78 -15.57 -12.82
CA GLU A 11 -15.55 -16.23 -11.76
C GLU A 11 -15.01 -15.92 -10.35
N ARG A 12 -13.70 -15.62 -10.23
CA ARG A 12 -13.07 -15.19 -8.97
C ARG A 12 -13.43 -13.77 -8.54
N TYR A 13 -13.92 -12.94 -9.47
CA TYR A 13 -14.19 -11.52 -9.25
C TYR A 13 -15.68 -11.18 -9.53
N PRO A 14 -16.61 -11.58 -8.65
CA PRO A 14 -18.03 -11.36 -8.86
C PRO A 14 -18.34 -9.87 -8.99
N VAL A 15 -18.90 -9.50 -10.15
CA VAL A 15 -19.30 -8.11 -10.41
C VAL A 15 -20.71 -7.88 -9.89
N VAL A 16 -20.83 -7.12 -8.82
CA VAL A 16 -22.11 -6.69 -8.27
C VAL A 16 -22.57 -5.43 -8.99
N ARG A 17 -23.73 -5.51 -9.63
CA ARG A 17 -24.37 -4.35 -10.28
C ARG A 17 -25.32 -3.67 -9.30
N LYS A 18 -25.06 -2.41 -8.98
CA LYS A 18 -26.05 -1.51 -8.34
C LYS A 18 -26.57 -0.54 -9.40
N LYS A 19 -27.83 -0.09 -9.27
CA LYS A 19 -28.59 0.68 -10.28
C LYS A 19 -27.81 1.69 -11.13
N THR A 20 -26.79 2.35 -10.56
CA THR A 20 -26.01 3.40 -11.24
C THR A 20 -24.55 3.03 -11.50
N HIS A 21 -24.03 1.90 -11.01
CA HIS A 21 -22.63 1.49 -11.21
C HIS A 21 -22.38 0.02 -10.88
N CYS A 22 -21.34 -0.55 -11.48
CA CYS A 22 -20.84 -1.89 -11.16
C CYS A 22 -19.66 -1.80 -10.19
N ARG A 23 -19.55 -2.72 -9.23
CA ARG A 23 -18.37 -2.89 -8.38
C ARG A 23 -17.96 -4.36 -8.38
N VAL A 24 -16.66 -4.60 -8.37
CA VAL A 24 -16.10 -5.93 -8.12
C VAL A 24 -16.16 -6.16 -6.61
N GLN A 25 -16.86 -7.20 -6.17
CA GLN A 25 -16.83 -7.64 -4.78
C GLN A 25 -15.70 -8.65 -4.64
N TRP A 26 -14.82 -8.46 -3.65
CA TRP A 26 -13.77 -9.43 -3.32
C TRP A 26 -14.44 -10.72 -2.81
N ASN A 27 -13.97 -11.87 -3.28
CA ASN A 27 -14.55 -13.17 -2.96
C ASN A 27 -13.62 -13.95 -2.03
N ASP A 28 -13.90 -13.86 -0.73
CA ASP A 28 -13.08 -14.43 0.36
C ASP A 28 -12.98 -15.97 0.30
N MET A 29 -13.80 -16.63 -0.52
CA MET A 29 -13.78 -18.10 -0.68
C MET A 29 -12.52 -18.66 -1.35
N TYR A 30 -11.67 -17.81 -1.92
CA TYR A 30 -10.44 -18.23 -2.60
C TYR A 30 -9.15 -17.91 -1.81
N ASP A 31 -9.25 -17.50 -0.54
CA ASP A 31 -8.08 -17.21 0.31
C ASP A 31 -7.37 -18.48 0.84
N GLU A 32 -7.95 -19.67 0.68
CA GLU A 32 -7.29 -20.94 1.02
C GLU A 32 -6.44 -21.50 -0.14
N GLU A 33 -5.37 -20.81 -0.50
CA GLU A 33 -4.20 -21.42 -1.14
C GLU A 33 -2.96 -21.19 -0.24
N PRO A 34 -2.03 -22.16 -0.16
CA PRO A 34 -1.00 -22.18 0.88
C PRO A 34 -0.06 -20.98 0.72
N THR A 35 -0.06 -20.14 1.75
CA THR A 35 1.02 -19.24 2.22
C THR A 35 2.25 -19.19 1.30
N LYS A 36 2.10 -18.48 0.19
CA LYS A 36 3.20 -17.77 -0.45
C LYS A 36 2.85 -16.29 -0.35
N PRO A 37 3.76 -15.42 0.10
CA PRO A 37 3.48 -14.00 0.16
C PRO A 37 3.30 -13.51 -1.27
N VAL A 38 2.05 -13.43 -1.71
CA VAL A 38 1.66 -12.75 -2.93
C VAL A 38 1.83 -11.28 -2.62
N SER A 39 2.97 -10.76 -3.07
CA SER A 39 3.25 -9.34 -3.17
C SER A 39 2.04 -8.66 -3.82
N SER A 40 1.34 -7.82 -3.04
CA SER A 40 0.41 -6.82 -3.56
C SER A 40 1.09 -6.13 -4.74
N GLY A 41 0.39 -6.05 -5.87
CA GLY A 41 0.89 -5.59 -7.18
C GLY A 41 1.43 -4.16 -7.23
N ILE A 42 2.52 -3.93 -6.53
CA ILE A 42 3.54 -2.92 -6.79
C ILE A 42 4.61 -3.69 -7.56
N PHE A 43 4.98 -3.22 -8.74
CA PHE A 43 6.17 -3.71 -9.43
C PHE A 43 7.37 -3.41 -8.51
N ILE A 44 7.72 -4.35 -7.64
CA ILE A 44 9.02 -4.40 -6.98
C ILE A 44 9.91 -5.13 -7.99
N PRO A 45 10.86 -4.47 -8.65
CA PRO A 45 11.88 -5.18 -9.39
C PRO A 45 12.50 -6.19 -8.42
N ALA A 46 12.48 -7.47 -8.82
CA ALA A 46 13.22 -8.48 -8.11
C ALA A 46 14.68 -7.99 -7.96
N GLU A 47 15.23 -8.11 -6.75
CA GLU A 47 16.63 -7.79 -6.42
C GLU A 47 17.01 -6.30 -6.36
N SER A 48 16.24 -5.46 -5.69
CA SER A 48 16.85 -4.34 -5.00
C SER A 48 16.82 -4.63 -3.51
N ASP A 49 17.92 -5.18 -3.00
CA ASP A 49 18.21 -5.27 -1.57
C ASP A 49 18.17 -3.85 -1.00
N CYS A 50 16.98 -3.40 -0.59
CA CYS A 50 16.84 -2.18 0.18
C CYS A 50 17.51 -2.49 1.52
N ASP A 51 18.77 -2.11 1.66
CA ASP A 51 19.59 -2.21 2.88
C ASP A 51 19.10 -1.20 3.95
N ILE A 52 17.79 -1.22 4.18
CA ILE A 52 17.11 -0.43 5.19
C ILE A 52 17.31 -1.18 6.50
N ASN A 53 18.08 -0.57 7.39
CA ASN A 53 18.37 -1.10 8.71
C ASN A 53 17.39 -0.50 9.73
N PRO A 54 16.99 -1.23 10.79
CA PRO A 54 16.12 -0.69 11.83
C PRO A 54 16.69 0.52 12.59
N LEU A 55 18.00 0.76 12.46
CA LEU A 55 18.72 1.88 13.06
C LEU A 55 18.81 3.10 12.13
N ASP A 56 18.39 2.96 10.87
CA ASP A 56 18.38 4.08 9.93
C ASP A 56 17.40 5.16 10.41
N SER A 57 17.77 6.42 10.18
CA SER A 57 16.81 7.51 10.32
C SER A 57 15.69 7.36 9.28
N VAL A 58 14.57 8.05 9.49
CA VAL A 58 13.45 8.01 8.53
C VAL A 58 13.91 8.57 7.18
N GLU A 59 14.76 9.59 7.20
CA GLU A 59 15.36 10.21 6.03
C GLU A 59 16.26 9.24 5.27
N ASP A 60 17.17 8.55 5.97
CA ASP A 60 18.10 7.59 5.37
C ASP A 60 17.35 6.37 4.80
N ALA A 61 16.36 5.86 5.53
CA ALA A 61 15.53 4.74 5.10
C ALA A 61 14.72 5.12 3.85
N LEU A 62 14.19 6.35 3.80
CA LEU A 62 13.45 6.86 2.65
C LEU A 62 14.36 7.04 1.43
N GLU A 63 15.57 7.57 1.60
CA GLU A 63 16.54 7.70 0.50
C GLU A 63 16.89 6.33 -0.08
N LYS A 64 17.22 5.35 0.77
CA LYS A 64 17.50 3.97 0.36
C LYS A 64 16.31 3.31 -0.34
N PHE A 65 15.09 3.59 0.12
CA PHE A 65 13.86 3.09 -0.50
C PHE A 65 13.61 3.70 -1.89
N LEU A 66 13.90 4.99 -2.07
CA LEU A 66 13.63 5.71 -3.33
C LEU A 66 14.74 5.52 -4.38
N ALA A 67 15.97 5.24 -3.95
CA ALA A 67 17.13 5.12 -4.84
C ALA A 67 16.97 4.15 -6.03
N PRO A 68 16.27 3.01 -5.92
CA PRO A 68 16.07 2.10 -7.05
C PRO A 68 15.08 2.61 -8.10
N TYR A 69 14.23 3.58 -7.74
CA TYR A 69 13.08 4.00 -8.56
C TYR A 69 13.23 5.41 -9.13
N PHE A 70 14.00 6.26 -8.47
CA PHE A 70 14.08 7.69 -8.77
C PHE A 70 15.53 8.15 -8.86
N SER A 71 15.78 9.16 -9.69
CA SER A 71 17.05 9.88 -9.61
C SER A 71 17.19 10.57 -8.25
N SER A 72 18.43 10.82 -7.81
CA SER A 72 18.69 11.54 -6.54
C SER A 72 17.96 12.90 -6.48
N GLN A 73 17.84 13.60 -7.62
CA GLN A 73 17.09 14.86 -7.69
C GLN A 73 15.58 14.69 -7.47
N GLU A 74 14.99 13.62 -8.02
CA GLU A 74 13.57 13.32 -7.84
C GLU A 74 13.30 12.82 -6.42
N ALA A 75 14.16 11.95 -5.89
CA ALA A 75 14.08 11.48 -4.50
C ALA A 75 14.12 12.65 -3.51
N ALA A 76 15.03 13.62 -3.69
CA ALA A 76 15.10 14.82 -2.86
C ALA A 76 13.82 15.68 -2.93
N LYS A 77 13.19 15.79 -4.10
CA LYS A 77 11.91 16.49 -4.25
C LYS A 77 10.78 15.76 -3.53
N ILE A 78 10.74 14.43 -3.64
CA ILE A 78 9.75 13.58 -2.96
C ILE A 78 9.89 13.75 -1.44
N GLN A 79 11.12 13.66 -0.91
CA GLN A 79 11.39 13.85 0.50
C GLN A 79 10.94 15.24 0.99
N GLN A 80 11.25 16.31 0.25
CA GLN A 80 10.83 17.66 0.60
C GLN A 80 9.29 17.80 0.65
N GLN A 81 8.58 17.19 -0.31
CA GLN A 81 7.10 17.22 -0.31
C GLN A 81 6.51 16.36 0.81
N LEU A 82 7.13 15.23 1.13
CA LEU A 82 6.73 14.38 2.24
C LEU A 82 6.85 15.12 3.57
N GLU A 83 8.00 15.73 3.86
CA GLU A 83 8.22 16.49 5.09
C GLU A 83 7.25 17.65 5.24
N LYS A 84 6.96 18.36 4.13
CA LYS A 84 5.97 19.42 4.12
C LYS A 84 4.58 18.87 4.44
N THR A 85 4.17 17.81 3.75
CA THR A 85 2.85 17.19 3.93
C THR A 85 2.67 16.64 5.34
N GLN A 86 3.72 16.01 5.90
CA GLN A 86 3.73 15.51 7.27
C GLN A 86 3.59 16.65 8.27
N ARG A 87 4.29 17.76 8.07
CA ARG A 87 4.18 18.94 8.94
C ARG A 87 2.79 19.55 8.87
N ASP A 88 2.24 19.69 7.67
CA ASP A 88 0.89 20.22 7.45
C ASP A 88 -0.16 19.29 8.08
N PHE A 89 0.00 17.98 7.94
CA PHE A 89 -0.84 16.96 8.57
C PHE A 89 -0.81 17.09 10.10
N VAL A 90 0.38 17.07 10.70
CA VAL A 90 0.54 17.16 12.16
C VAL A 90 -0.01 18.50 12.70
N ALA A 91 0.19 19.60 11.96
CA ALA A 91 -0.37 20.90 12.34
C ALA A 91 -1.90 20.95 12.25
N SER A 92 -2.52 20.10 11.41
CA SER A 92 -3.97 20.02 11.27
C SER A 92 -4.66 19.09 12.26
N LEU A 93 -3.91 18.23 12.96
CA LEU A 93 -4.46 17.26 13.91
C LEU A 93 -5.16 17.97 15.07
N CYS A 94 -6.36 17.49 15.40
CA CYS A 94 -7.09 17.88 16.60
C CYS A 94 -7.20 16.71 17.60
N LEU A 95 -7.70 17.01 18.80
CA LEU A 95 -7.85 16.01 19.86
C LEU A 95 -8.79 14.85 19.48
N GLU A 96 -9.80 15.12 18.63
CA GLU A 96 -10.73 14.11 18.13
C GLU A 96 -10.00 13.10 17.23
N ASP A 97 -9.14 13.58 16.31
CA ASP A 97 -8.33 12.72 15.43
C ASP A 97 -7.41 11.78 16.22
N VAL A 98 -6.82 12.29 17.31
CA VAL A 98 -5.93 11.47 18.17
C VAL A 98 -6.72 10.42 18.94
N ASN A 99 -7.90 10.78 19.45
CA ASN A 99 -8.77 9.82 20.15
C ASN A 99 -9.26 8.72 19.19
N ASP A 100 -9.65 9.09 17.97
CA ASP A 100 -10.07 8.16 16.93
C ASP A 100 -8.93 7.22 16.52
N LEU A 101 -7.70 7.74 16.43
CA LEU A 101 -6.51 6.91 16.19
C LEU A 101 -6.29 5.92 17.34
N CYS A 102 -6.36 6.37 18.60
CA CYS A 102 -6.20 5.49 19.76
C CYS A 102 -7.28 4.40 19.84
N ALA A 103 -8.53 4.71 19.47
CA ALA A 103 -9.62 3.75 19.49
C ALA A 103 -9.37 2.54 18.58
N GLN A 104 -8.66 2.72 17.45
CA GLN A 104 -8.33 1.63 16.51
C GLN A 104 -7.45 0.54 17.14
N PHE A 105 -6.64 0.88 18.15
CA PHE A 105 -5.74 -0.07 18.82
C PHE A 105 -6.38 -0.78 20.03
N ILE A 106 -7.59 -0.36 20.46
CA ILE A 106 -8.28 -0.94 21.63
C ILE A 106 -9.16 -2.13 21.24
N THR A 107 -9.64 -2.17 19.99
CA THR A 107 -10.53 -3.25 19.49
C THR A 107 -9.80 -4.50 19.02
N THR A 108 -8.47 -4.49 18.95
CA THR A 108 -7.67 -5.69 18.65
C THR A 108 -7.50 -6.52 19.93
N LYS A 109 -8.48 -7.39 20.22
CA LYS A 109 -8.38 -8.43 21.24
C LYS A 109 -9.03 -9.72 20.78
#